data_AF-A0A2T6LZF7-F1
#
_entry.id   AF-A0A2T6LZF7-F1
#
_cell.length_a   1.000
_cell.length_b   1.000
_cell.length_c   1.000
_cell.angle_alpha   90.00
_cell.angle_beta   90.00
_cell.angle_gamma   90.00
#
_symmetry.space_group_name_H-M   'P 1'
#
loop_
_entity.id
_entity.type
_entity.pdbx_description
1 polymer ?
#
loop_
_entity_poly.entity_id
_entity_poly.type
_entity_poly.pdbx_seq_one_letter_code
_entity_poly.pdbx_strand_id
1 'polypeptide(L)'
;MQKNTKPAKEPWIDPDDAPEWTEDMFRMAAIHRGDTLVRPATGALKTPGRPVSPAPKKQVTLRLDPDVLDAFRASGKGWQSRMNAELRKVLGI
;
A
#
# COMPACT_ATOMS: atom_id res chain seq x y z
N MET A 1 -5.00 43.41 41.34
CA MET A 1 -5.66 42.10 41.12
C MET A 1 -5.94 41.93 39.63
N GLN A 2 -4.98 41.37 38.87
CA GLN A 2 -5.23 41.02 37.47
C GLN A 2 -5.79 39.60 37.39
N LYS A 3 -6.94 39.45 36.74
CA LYS A 3 -7.63 38.17 36.59
C LYS A 3 -7.12 37.53 35.30
N ASN A 4 -6.32 36.49 35.41
CA ASN A 4 -5.91 35.67 34.26
C ASN A 4 -7.09 34.81 33.79
N THR A 5 -7.91 35.35 32.88
CA THR A 5 -8.90 34.54 32.16
C THR A 5 -8.16 33.72 31.12
N LYS A 6 -8.07 32.41 31.34
CA LYS A 6 -7.55 31.46 30.34
C LYS A 6 -8.49 31.45 29.13
N PRO A 7 -7.99 31.44 27.88
CA PRO A 7 -8.84 31.23 26.72
C PRO A 7 -9.54 29.87 26.85
N ALA A 8 -10.83 29.83 26.51
CA ALA A 8 -11.61 28.60 26.53
C ALA A 8 -10.94 27.54 25.65
N LYS A 9 -10.83 26.30 26.16
CA LYS A 9 -10.28 25.15 25.43
C LYS A 9 -11.10 24.94 24.14
N GLU A 10 -10.39 24.71 23.03
CA GLU A 10 -11.00 24.27 21.78
C GLU A 10 -11.91 23.04 22.03
N PRO A 11 -13.10 22.99 21.41
CA PRO A 11 -14.00 21.86 21.58
C PRO A 11 -13.35 20.59 21.04
N TRP A 12 -13.45 19.50 21.80
CA TRP A 12 -13.00 18.18 21.37
C TRP A 12 -13.81 17.77 20.14
N ILE A 13 -13.12 17.60 19.02
CA ILE A 13 -13.70 17.10 17.78
C ILE A 13 -13.72 15.58 17.90
N ASP A 14 -14.92 15.00 17.79
CA ASP A 14 -15.11 13.56 17.82
C ASP A 14 -14.31 12.93 16.66
N PRO A 15 -13.45 11.93 16.92
CA PRO A 15 -12.74 11.20 15.87
C PRO A 15 -13.65 10.59 14.80
N ASP A 16 -14.94 10.38 15.10
CA ASP A 16 -15.96 9.88 14.19
C ASP A 16 -16.76 11.00 13.49
N ASP A 17 -16.58 12.27 13.86
CA ASP A 17 -17.20 13.41 13.17
C ASP A 17 -16.42 13.70 11.86
N ALA A 18 -17.06 13.37 10.74
CA ALA A 18 -16.44 13.51 9.44
C ALA A 18 -16.25 15.00 9.12
N PRO A 19 -15.08 15.40 8.60
CA PRO A 19 -14.87 16.78 8.18
C PRO A 19 -15.87 17.16 7.09
N GLU A 20 -16.31 18.42 7.12
CA GLU A 20 -17.18 18.97 6.08
C GLU A 20 -16.56 18.77 4.70
N TRP A 21 -17.41 18.39 3.75
CA TRP A 21 -16.98 18.18 2.37
C TRP A 21 -16.48 19.49 1.78
N THR A 22 -15.21 19.50 1.39
CA THR A 22 -14.62 20.69 0.76
C THR A 22 -15.10 20.83 -0.69
N GLU A 23 -15.14 22.06 -1.18
CA GLU A 23 -15.51 22.36 -2.57
C GLU A 23 -14.62 21.62 -3.58
N ASP A 24 -13.33 21.45 -3.29
CA ASP A 24 -12.42 20.66 -4.14
C ASP A 24 -12.79 19.17 -4.17
N MET A 25 -13.30 18.60 -3.07
CA MET A 25 -13.82 17.24 -3.06
C MET A 25 -15.06 17.11 -3.95
N PHE A 26 -15.96 18.10 -3.95
CA PHE A 26 -17.11 18.13 -4.88
C PHE A 26 -16.67 18.25 -6.34
N ARG A 27 -15.65 19.06 -6.63
CA ARG A 27 -15.10 19.17 -7.99
C ARG A 27 -14.55 17.83 -8.50
N MET A 28 -13.90 17.07 -7.62
CA MET A 28 -13.34 15.75 -7.91
C MET A 28 -14.36 14.60 -7.88
N ALA A 29 -15.53 14.79 -7.26
CA ALA A 29 -16.53 13.74 -7.08
C ALA A 29 -17.16 13.24 -8.39
N ALA A 30 -17.62 11.99 -8.36
CA ALA A 30 -18.42 11.41 -9.43
C ALA A 30 -19.80 12.11 -9.48
N ILE A 31 -20.24 12.49 -10.68
CA ILE A 31 -21.55 13.09 -10.89
C ILE A 31 -22.50 11.98 -11.36
N HIS A 32 -23.52 11.71 -10.57
CA HIS A 32 -24.63 10.82 -10.91
C HIS A 32 -25.90 11.62 -11.20
N ARG A 33 -26.70 11.13 -12.16
CA ARG A 33 -28.07 11.58 -12.39
C ARG A 33 -28.98 10.35 -12.30
N GLY A 34 -29.57 10.12 -11.13
CA GLY A 34 -30.17 8.83 -10.80
C GLY A 34 -29.12 7.72 -10.84
N ASP A 35 -29.42 6.61 -11.50
CA ASP A 35 -28.49 5.48 -11.64
C ASP A 35 -27.42 5.67 -12.73
N THR A 36 -27.49 6.76 -13.50
CA THR A 36 -26.58 7.00 -14.62
C THR A 36 -25.37 7.84 -14.19
N LEU A 37 -24.17 7.30 -14.34
CA LEU A 37 -22.91 8.01 -14.13
C LEU A 37 -22.66 8.99 -15.30
N VAL A 38 -22.68 10.29 -15.02
CA VAL A 38 -22.47 11.36 -16.00
C VAL A 38 -20.99 11.73 -16.11
N ARG A 39 -20.26 11.70 -14.99
CA ARG A 39 -18.82 11.99 -14.95
C ARG A 39 -18.16 11.15 -13.85
N PRO A 40 -17.12 10.34 -14.13
CA PRO A 40 -16.38 9.62 -13.10
C PRO A 40 -15.64 10.61 -12.19
N ALA A 41 -15.40 10.21 -10.95
CA ALA A 41 -14.57 11.00 -10.04
C ALA A 41 -13.15 11.15 -10.61
N THR A 42 -12.64 12.38 -10.64
CA THR A 42 -11.26 12.70 -11.03
C THR A 42 -10.43 12.90 -9.78
N GLY A 43 -9.61 11.93 -9.46
CA GLY A 43 -8.84 11.92 -8.22
C GLY A 43 -8.71 10.49 -7.76
N ALA A 44 -7.51 9.93 -7.90
CA ALA A 44 -7.23 8.62 -7.38
C ALA A 44 -7.18 8.72 -5.86
N LEU A 45 -8.31 8.55 -5.17
CA LEU A 45 -8.31 7.94 -3.84
C LEU A 45 -7.95 6.45 -3.98
N LYS A 46 -6.88 6.16 -4.74
CA LYS A 46 -6.24 4.85 -4.73
C LYS A 46 -5.46 4.86 -3.45
N THR A 47 -5.87 4.02 -2.49
CA THR A 47 -5.00 3.63 -1.38
C THR A 47 -3.61 3.39 -1.97
N PRO A 48 -2.58 4.16 -1.59
CA PRO A 48 -1.27 4.00 -2.18
C PRO A 48 -0.89 2.53 -2.02
N GLY A 49 -0.79 1.83 -3.15
CA GLY A 49 -0.37 0.44 -3.16
C GLY A 49 1.00 0.32 -2.49
N ARG A 50 1.41 -0.91 -2.14
CA ARG A 50 2.76 -1.14 -1.61
C ARG A 50 3.77 -0.44 -2.53
N PRO A 51 4.65 0.43 -1.99
CA PRO A 51 5.63 1.13 -2.80
C PRO A 51 6.42 0.14 -3.65
N VAL A 52 6.62 0.50 -4.93
CA VAL A 52 7.34 -0.34 -5.88
C VAL A 52 8.76 -0.53 -5.35
N SER A 53 9.18 -1.79 -5.20
CA SER A 53 10.54 -2.09 -4.77
C SER A 53 11.54 -1.59 -5.83
N PRO A 54 12.63 -0.89 -5.46
CA PRO A 54 13.61 -0.38 -6.42
C PRO A 54 14.35 -1.49 -7.18
N ALA A 55 14.40 -2.71 -6.63
CA ALA A 55 15.03 -3.87 -7.26
C ALA A 55 14.16 -5.13 -7.07
N PRO A 56 13.08 -5.30 -7.86
CA PRO A 56 12.22 -6.47 -7.76
C PRO A 56 12.93 -7.73 -8.26
N LYS A 57 12.59 -8.88 -7.69
CA LYS A 57 13.01 -10.18 -8.22
C LYS A 57 12.40 -10.36 -9.61
N LYS A 58 13.20 -10.80 -10.58
CA LYS A 58 12.71 -11.14 -11.92
C LYS A 58 12.23 -12.57 -11.94
N GLN A 59 11.00 -12.80 -12.41
CA GLN A 59 10.51 -14.15 -12.68
C GLN A 59 11.19 -14.66 -13.95
N VAL A 60 11.83 -15.82 -13.85
CA VAL A 60 12.49 -16.49 -14.97
C VAL A 60 12.01 -17.94 -15.06
N THR A 61 11.95 -18.46 -16.28
CA THR A 61 11.69 -19.88 -16.53
C THR A 61 13.04 -20.58 -16.67
N LEU A 62 13.40 -21.42 -15.69
CA LEU A 62 14.65 -22.17 -15.66
C LEU A 62 14.36 -23.66 -15.46
N ARG A 63 15.12 -24.52 -16.12
CA ARG A 63 15.14 -25.97 -15.85
C ARG A 63 16.27 -26.27 -14.88
N LEU A 64 15.95 -26.97 -13.79
CA LEU A 64 16.88 -27.41 -12.76
C LEU A 64 16.83 -28.93 -12.68
N ASP A 65 17.91 -29.53 -12.21
CA ASP A 65 17.91 -30.97 -11.91
C ASP A 65 16.90 -31.30 -10.81
N PRO A 66 16.23 -32.46 -10.90
CA PRO A 66 15.12 -32.81 -10.01
C PRO A 66 15.59 -32.99 -8.56
N ASP A 67 16.78 -33.54 -8.33
CA ASP A 67 17.39 -33.72 -7.02
C ASP A 67 17.63 -32.39 -6.29
N VAL A 68 18.11 -31.37 -7.00
CA VAL A 68 18.31 -30.02 -6.47
C VAL A 68 16.96 -29.41 -6.08
N LEU A 69 15.96 -29.52 -6.95
CA LEU A 69 14.61 -29.01 -6.69
C LEU A 69 13.98 -29.67 -5.47
N ASP A 70 14.13 -30.99 -5.35
CA ASP A 70 13.59 -31.77 -4.24
C ASP A 70 14.29 -31.46 -2.92
N ALA A 71 15.61 -31.31 -2.92
CA ALA A 71 16.38 -30.90 -1.74
C ALA A 71 15.92 -29.52 -1.21
N PHE A 72 15.72 -28.55 -2.11
CA PHE A 72 15.19 -27.25 -1.71
C PHE A 72 13.72 -27.36 -1.27
N ARG A 73 12.85 -28.11 -1.97
CA ARG A 73 11.44 -28.26 -1.55
C ARG A 73 11.29 -28.90 -0.18
N ALA A 74 12.10 -29.92 0.13
CA ALA A 74 12.12 -30.59 1.43
C ALA A 74 12.46 -29.63 2.58
N SER A 75 13.18 -28.55 2.27
CA SER A 75 13.54 -27.53 3.23
C SER A 75 12.32 -26.72 3.75
N GLY A 76 11.16 -26.81 3.09
CA GLY A 76 9.88 -26.25 3.54
C GLY A 76 9.55 -24.85 3.01
N LYS A 77 8.69 -24.11 3.72
CA LYS A 77 8.21 -22.77 3.30
C LYS A 77 9.40 -21.84 3.00
N GLY A 78 9.33 -21.11 1.89
CA GLY A 78 10.38 -20.17 1.48
C GLY A 78 11.63 -20.80 0.85
N TRP A 79 11.57 -22.06 0.39
CA TRP A 79 12.67 -22.71 -0.30
C TRP A 79 13.22 -21.93 -1.51
N GLN A 80 12.37 -21.24 -2.28
CA GLN A 80 12.80 -20.40 -3.40
C GLN A 80 13.68 -19.22 -2.95
N SER A 81 13.39 -18.64 -1.79
CA SER A 81 14.20 -17.56 -1.23
C SER A 81 15.56 -18.08 -0.76
N ARG A 82 15.61 -19.30 -0.21
CA ARG A 82 16.88 -19.97 0.14
C ARG A 82 17.70 -20.32 -1.09
N MET A 83 17.08 -20.87 -2.13
CA MET A 83 17.73 -21.13 -3.41
C MET A 83 18.36 -19.85 -3.97
N ASN A 84 17.62 -18.74 -3.95
CA ASN A 84 18.17 -17.45 -4.38
C ASN A 84 19.34 -16.96 -3.49
N ALA A 85 19.32 -17.22 -2.18
CA ALA A 85 20.41 -16.86 -1.28
C ALA A 85 21.69 -17.68 -1.55
N GLU A 86 21.56 -18.98 -1.82
CA GLU A 86 22.71 -19.82 -2.21
C GLU A 86 23.29 -19.39 -3.56
N LEU A 87 22.45 -19.09 -4.55
CA LEU A 87 22.91 -18.56 -5.84
C LEU A 87 23.69 -17.24 -5.68
N ARG A 88 23.23 -16.36 -4.79
CA ARG A 88 23.93 -15.12 -4.45
C ARG A 88 25.28 -15.37 -3.79
N LYS A 89 25.32 -16.30 -2.83
CA LYS A 89 26.54 -16.70 -2.13
C LYS A 89 27.60 -17.26 -3.09
N VAL A 90 27.19 -18.09 -4.06
CA VAL A 90 28.09 -18.62 -5.10
C VAL A 90 28.64 -17.52 -6.00
N LEU A 91 27.82 -16.50 -6.31
CA LEU A 91 28.21 -15.35 -7.13
C LEU A 91 28.93 -14.23 -6.34
N GLY A 92 28.97 -14.30 -5.00
CA GLY A 92 29.59 -13.30 -4.14
C GLY A 92 28.84 -11.96 -4.07
N ILE A 93 27.51 -11.96 -4.26
CA ILE A 93 26.64 -10.77 -4.25
C ILE A 93 25.60 -10.76 -3.12
#